data_AF-A0A7C0UX69-F1
#
_entry.id   AF-A0A7C0UX69-F1
#
_cell.length_a   1.000
_cell.length_b   1.000
_cell.length_c   1.000
_cell.angle_alpha   90.00
_cell.angle_beta   90.00
_cell.angle_gamma   90.00
#
_symmetry.space_group_name_H-M   'P 1'
#
loop_
_entity.id
_entity.type
_entity.pdbx_description
1 polymer ?
#
loop_
_entity_poly.entity_id
_entity_poly.type
_entity_poly.pdbx_seq_one_letter_code
_entity_poly.pdbx_strand_id
1 'polypeptide(L)'
;MNTYIWLIGGILATLTISILFLQIFSNMTVEKHRQDSIKSLDEIANKVNTFCMMNVNQSSEISLTFSSLVSNIFAVFNGNITEKNNRTLGNQICMNISNEIYCSKKLNCQIEVDKFASKKTIPTLIDKILGKIAYRDYRLNFIKTKCGVSILLKGSKPICGCDLNDIKVPIYCEYNGKQPILLLKNNVILLADTYNWINVGNETETLLNNIADYFGGKRILLVFEENITNPEEADRKNILDKLRLRGYNIDVRRHASKITNFEDYDQIWLITPGFCDEATRNCQKYKRWHRDEINEIIKFVKNGGSLLLITDSGMRKAVYERVGLEVINKILRGVDFPFDQIQSCVCACREGEIQKSSIENHELTKNLSEFDVNAAGVFRCRYQYYSPETFT
;
A
#
# COMPACT_ATOMS: atom_id res chain seq x y z
N MET A 1 -65.10 -35.75 42.41
CA MET A 1 -64.18 -34.60 42.52
C MET A 1 -62.74 -34.90 42.05
N ASN A 2 -62.25 -36.14 42.11
CA ASN A 2 -60.86 -36.47 41.72
C ASN A 2 -60.56 -36.50 40.21
N THR A 3 -61.54 -36.78 39.34
CA THR A 3 -61.31 -36.99 37.90
C THR A 3 -60.89 -35.72 37.16
N TYR A 4 -61.38 -34.54 37.59
CA TYR A 4 -61.04 -33.25 36.98
C TYR A 4 -59.60 -32.81 37.28
N ILE A 5 -59.06 -33.16 38.45
CA ILE A 5 -57.68 -32.83 38.84
C ILE A 5 -56.69 -33.61 37.96
N TRP A 6 -56.97 -34.89 37.69
CA TRP A 6 -56.19 -35.72 36.77
C TRP A 6 -56.27 -35.24 35.33
N LEU A 7 -57.45 -34.76 34.90
CA LEU A 7 -57.67 -34.26 33.54
C LEU A 7 -56.96 -32.92 33.30
N ILE A 8 -57.04 -31.98 34.25
CA ILE A 8 -56.30 -30.71 34.22
C ILE A 8 -54.79 -30.95 34.34
N GLY A 9 -54.36 -31.85 35.23
CA GLY A 9 -52.96 -32.23 35.38
C GLY A 9 -52.38 -32.87 34.11
N GLY A 10 -53.15 -33.73 33.42
CA GLY A 10 -52.78 -34.31 32.13
C GLY A 10 -52.66 -33.28 31.01
N ILE A 11 -53.55 -32.28 30.97
CA ILE A 11 -53.46 -31.16 30.02
C ILE A 11 -52.23 -30.30 30.30
N LEU A 12 -51.99 -29.93 31.57
CA LEU A 12 -50.82 -29.13 31.94
C LEU A 12 -49.52 -29.88 31.62
N ALA A 13 -49.43 -31.17 31.96
CA ALA A 13 -48.26 -32.00 31.68
C ALA A 13 -47.99 -32.09 30.18
N THR A 14 -49.00 -32.38 29.36
CA THR A 14 -48.85 -32.42 27.89
C THR A 14 -48.43 -31.07 27.33
N LEU A 15 -48.99 -29.96 27.83
CA LEU A 15 -48.63 -28.61 27.39
C LEU A 15 -47.18 -28.26 27.75
N THR A 16 -46.70 -28.58 28.95
CA THR A 16 -45.28 -28.43 29.32
C THR A 16 -44.36 -29.30 28.48
N ILE A 17 -44.73 -30.56 28.23
CA ILE A 17 -43.93 -31.47 27.40
C ILE A 17 -43.88 -30.95 25.96
N SER A 18 -45.00 -30.49 25.40
CA SER A 18 -45.05 -29.88 24.07
C SER A 18 -44.20 -28.61 23.98
N ILE A 19 -44.20 -27.75 25.00
CA ILE A 19 -43.31 -26.57 25.04
C ILE A 19 -41.84 -26.98 25.03
N LEU A 20 -41.46 -27.98 25.84
CA LEU A 20 -40.09 -28.49 25.89
C LEU A 20 -39.66 -29.07 24.53
N PHE A 21 -40.52 -29.86 23.88
CA PHE A 21 -40.26 -30.37 22.54
C PHE A 21 -40.11 -29.23 21.51
N LEU A 22 -40.99 -28.23 21.53
CA LEU A 22 -40.89 -27.06 20.64
C LEU A 22 -39.58 -26.28 20.85
N GLN A 23 -39.13 -26.12 22.10
CA GLN A 23 -37.84 -25.50 22.40
C GLN A 23 -36.66 -26.31 21.85
N ILE A 24 -36.67 -27.64 22.03
CA ILE A 24 -35.62 -28.53 21.49
C ILE A 24 -35.57 -28.45 19.96
N PHE A 25 -36.72 -28.57 19.29
CA PHE A 25 -36.79 -28.47 17.83
C PHE A 25 -36.33 -27.09 17.32
N SER A 26 -36.69 -26.02 18.02
CA SER A 26 -36.25 -24.66 17.67
C SER A 26 -34.73 -24.52 17.78
N ASN A 27 -34.14 -24.99 18.88
CA ASN A 27 -32.69 -24.96 19.10
C ASN A 27 -31.92 -25.80 18.07
N MET A 28 -32.41 -27.01 17.74
CA MET A 28 -31.81 -27.83 16.69
C MET A 28 -31.85 -27.15 15.32
N THR A 29 -32.96 -26.46 15.03
CA THR A 29 -33.11 -25.72 13.76
C THR A 29 -32.13 -24.56 13.68
N VAL A 30 -32.03 -23.74 14.74
CA VAL A 30 -31.05 -22.63 14.83
C VAL A 30 -29.63 -23.15 14.66
N GLU A 31 -29.27 -24.25 15.34
CA GLU A 31 -27.93 -24.82 15.26
C GLU A 31 -27.61 -25.34 13.85
N LYS A 32 -28.57 -26.00 13.19
CA LYS A 32 -28.40 -26.42 11.79
C LYS A 32 -28.12 -25.23 10.87
N HIS A 33 -28.91 -24.16 10.97
CA HIS A 33 -28.71 -22.95 10.18
C HIS A 33 -27.37 -22.25 10.46
N ARG A 34 -26.92 -22.29 11.72
CA ARG A 34 -25.60 -21.79 12.12
C ARG A 34 -24.50 -22.60 11.43
N GLN A 35 -24.54 -23.94 11.53
CA GLN A 35 -23.55 -24.83 10.91
C GLN A 35 -23.50 -24.68 9.38
N ASP A 36 -24.67 -24.59 8.72
CA ASP A 36 -24.72 -24.39 7.28
C ASP A 36 -24.08 -23.05 6.87
N SER A 37 -24.33 -21.99 7.63
CA SER A 37 -23.76 -20.66 7.35
C SER A 37 -22.24 -20.63 7.59
N ILE A 38 -21.75 -21.34 8.60
CA ILE A 38 -20.30 -21.52 8.85
C ILE A 38 -19.67 -22.29 7.69
N LYS A 39 -20.31 -23.35 7.19
CA LYS A 39 -19.83 -24.12 6.03
C LYS A 39 -19.72 -23.25 4.78
N SER A 40 -20.70 -22.37 4.53
CA SER A 40 -20.62 -21.41 3.42
C SER A 40 -19.51 -20.36 3.61
N LEU A 41 -19.22 -19.93 4.84
CA LEU A 41 -18.07 -19.07 5.14
C LEU A 41 -16.74 -19.77 4.84
N ASP A 42 -16.62 -21.05 5.20
CA ASP A 42 -15.44 -21.86 4.89
C ASP A 42 -15.26 -22.08 3.39
N GLU A 43 -16.37 -22.23 2.64
CA GLU A 43 -16.33 -22.30 1.17
C GLU A 43 -15.79 -21.00 0.56
N ILE A 44 -16.20 -19.84 1.07
CA ILE A 44 -15.60 -18.55 0.68
C ILE A 44 -14.09 -18.56 0.95
N ALA A 45 -13.69 -18.91 2.17
CA ALA A 45 -12.28 -18.91 2.57
C ALA A 45 -11.42 -19.82 1.67
N ASN A 46 -11.92 -21.03 1.37
CA ASN A 46 -11.26 -21.95 0.46
C ASN A 46 -11.13 -21.39 -0.95
N LYS A 47 -12.20 -20.78 -1.48
CA LYS A 47 -12.17 -20.18 -2.81
C LYS A 47 -11.18 -19.01 -2.89
N VAL A 48 -11.15 -18.15 -1.86
CA VAL A 48 -10.16 -17.08 -1.77
C VAL A 48 -8.74 -17.66 -1.84
N ASN A 49 -8.44 -18.69 -1.05
CA ASN A 49 -7.11 -19.29 -1.03
C ASN A 49 -6.71 -19.87 -2.38
N THR A 50 -7.65 -20.46 -3.14
CA THR A 50 -7.43 -20.86 -4.53
C THR A 50 -7.10 -19.65 -5.41
N PHE A 51 -7.88 -18.58 -5.31
CA PHE A 51 -7.68 -17.34 -6.07
C PHE A 51 -6.38 -16.61 -5.70
N CYS A 52 -5.90 -16.73 -4.47
CA CYS A 52 -4.62 -16.15 -4.08
C CYS A 52 -3.45 -16.67 -4.94
N MET A 53 -3.57 -17.90 -5.48
CA MET A 53 -2.56 -18.55 -6.32
C MET A 53 -2.79 -18.35 -7.83
N MET A 54 -3.85 -17.65 -8.20
CA MET A 54 -4.25 -17.41 -9.59
C MET A 54 -3.57 -16.18 -10.19
N ASN A 55 -3.62 -16.09 -11.52
CA ASN A 55 -3.16 -14.91 -12.24
C ASN A 55 -4.12 -13.73 -12.04
N VAL A 56 -3.56 -12.52 -12.05
CA VAL A 56 -4.35 -11.27 -11.95
C VAL A 56 -5.39 -11.20 -13.07
N ASN A 57 -6.57 -10.67 -12.75
CA ASN A 57 -7.77 -10.52 -13.58
C ASN A 57 -8.56 -11.82 -13.84
N GLN A 58 -8.15 -12.96 -13.28
CA GLN A 58 -9.03 -14.14 -13.26
C GLN A 58 -10.22 -13.88 -12.34
N SER A 59 -11.42 -14.33 -12.75
CA SER A 59 -12.66 -14.13 -12.01
C SER A 59 -13.57 -15.37 -12.05
N SER A 60 -14.44 -15.51 -11.04
CA SER A 60 -15.43 -16.58 -10.92
C SER A 60 -16.62 -16.09 -10.12
N GLU A 61 -17.82 -16.34 -10.62
CA GLU A 61 -19.06 -16.16 -9.85
C GLU A 61 -19.38 -17.44 -9.06
N ILE A 62 -19.86 -17.28 -7.83
CA ILE A 62 -20.33 -18.37 -6.98
C ILE A 62 -21.65 -17.95 -6.33
N SER A 63 -22.60 -18.88 -6.30
CA SER A 63 -23.82 -18.73 -5.52
C SER A 63 -23.63 -19.38 -4.16
N LEU A 64 -23.81 -18.61 -3.09
CA LEU A 64 -23.70 -19.07 -1.71
C LEU A 64 -24.98 -18.75 -0.97
N THR A 65 -25.34 -19.62 -0.04
CA THR A 65 -26.59 -19.55 0.69
C THR A 65 -26.31 -19.30 2.16
N PHE A 66 -26.82 -18.20 2.71
CA PHE A 66 -26.67 -17.86 4.13
C PHE A 66 -28.02 -17.88 4.84
N SER A 67 -28.03 -18.32 6.10
CA SER A 67 -29.22 -18.19 6.94
C SER A 67 -29.57 -16.72 7.19
N SER A 68 -30.85 -16.42 7.38
CA SER A 68 -31.33 -15.11 7.84
C SER A 68 -30.80 -14.71 9.22
N LEU A 69 -30.18 -15.64 9.97
CA LEU A 69 -29.45 -15.36 11.21
C LEU A 69 -28.17 -14.55 11.00
N VAL A 70 -27.65 -14.53 9.77
CA VAL A 70 -26.43 -13.81 9.42
C VAL A 70 -26.73 -12.33 9.25
N SER A 71 -26.14 -11.48 10.11
CA SER A 71 -26.37 -10.04 10.06
C SER A 71 -25.38 -9.30 9.16
N ASN A 72 -24.13 -9.76 9.08
CA ASN A 72 -23.11 -9.19 8.20
C ASN A 72 -22.00 -10.21 7.90
N ILE A 73 -21.35 -10.03 6.76
CA ILE A 73 -20.11 -10.70 6.35
C ILE A 73 -19.10 -9.61 6.02
N PHE A 74 -17.89 -9.73 6.55
CA PHE A 74 -16.87 -8.69 6.50
C PHE A 74 -15.46 -9.28 6.60
N ALA A 75 -14.44 -8.51 6.23
CA ALA A 75 -13.04 -8.86 6.41
C ALA A 75 -12.39 -8.10 7.57
N VAL A 76 -11.39 -8.72 8.19
CA VAL A 76 -10.60 -8.13 9.29
C VAL A 76 -9.11 -8.38 9.14
N PHE A 77 -8.30 -7.48 9.69
CA PHE A 77 -6.88 -7.69 9.95
C PHE A 77 -6.68 -8.04 11.41
N ASN A 78 -6.38 -9.30 11.71
CA ASN A 78 -6.13 -9.76 13.08
C ASN A 78 -7.22 -9.31 14.07
N GLY A 79 -8.49 -9.39 13.66
CA GLY A 79 -9.65 -8.99 14.47
C GLY A 79 -10.10 -7.53 14.31
N ASN A 80 -9.29 -6.65 13.71
CA ASN A 80 -9.68 -5.26 13.50
C ASN A 80 -10.37 -5.06 12.13
N ILE A 81 -11.56 -4.44 12.15
CA ILE A 81 -12.29 -4.07 10.93
C ILE A 81 -11.64 -2.83 10.34
N THR A 82 -11.19 -2.92 9.09
CA THR A 82 -10.80 -1.75 8.29
C THR A 82 -11.85 -1.56 7.22
N GLU A 83 -12.57 -0.44 7.27
CA GLU A 83 -13.62 -0.13 6.31
C GLU A 83 -13.17 0.97 5.35
N LYS A 84 -13.43 0.76 4.05
CA LYS A 84 -13.29 1.75 2.99
C LYS A 84 -14.43 1.58 1.98
N ASN A 85 -15.22 2.62 1.73
CA ASN A 85 -16.27 2.65 0.69
C ASN A 85 -17.33 1.54 0.83
N ASN A 86 -17.85 1.33 2.04
CA ASN A 86 -18.76 0.23 2.35
C ASN A 86 -18.17 -1.18 2.08
N ARG A 87 -16.84 -1.28 1.98
CA ARG A 87 -16.10 -2.53 1.93
C ARG A 87 -15.24 -2.69 3.15
N THR A 88 -14.97 -3.94 3.47
CA THR A 88 -14.07 -4.29 4.56
C THR A 88 -12.83 -4.97 4.00
N LEU A 89 -11.68 -4.65 4.59
CA LEU A 89 -10.37 -5.14 4.16
C LEU A 89 -9.80 -6.05 5.25
N GLY A 90 -9.10 -7.11 4.85
CA GLY A 90 -8.54 -8.02 5.82
C GLY A 90 -7.69 -9.15 5.26
N ASN A 91 -7.27 -10.03 6.15
CA ASN A 91 -6.63 -11.31 5.85
C ASN A 91 -7.42 -12.50 6.44
N GLN A 92 -8.63 -12.23 6.93
CA GLN A 92 -9.61 -13.19 7.40
C GLN A 92 -10.99 -12.71 6.96
N ILE A 93 -11.88 -13.65 6.64
CA ILE A 93 -13.30 -13.33 6.44
C ILE A 93 -14.08 -13.76 7.68
N CYS A 94 -14.97 -12.90 8.14
CA CYS A 94 -15.77 -13.07 9.32
C CYS A 94 -17.25 -12.84 9.02
N MET A 95 -18.08 -13.39 9.89
CA MET A 95 -19.52 -13.33 9.80
C MET A 95 -20.11 -13.18 11.21
N ASN A 96 -21.10 -12.31 11.37
CA ASN A 96 -21.88 -12.24 12.61
C ASN A 96 -23.17 -13.06 12.45
N ILE A 97 -23.33 -14.04 13.33
CA ILE A 97 -24.54 -14.87 13.45
C ILE A 97 -25.14 -14.59 14.83
N SER A 98 -26.30 -13.95 14.89
CA SER A 98 -27.01 -13.71 16.17
C SER A 98 -26.16 -13.08 17.29
N ASN A 99 -25.30 -12.12 16.97
CA ASN A 99 -24.37 -11.41 17.85
C ASN A 99 -23.08 -12.16 18.24
N GLU A 100 -22.82 -13.33 17.64
CA GLU A 100 -21.55 -14.05 17.75
C GLU A 100 -20.76 -13.91 16.46
N ILE A 101 -19.47 -13.61 16.57
CA ILE A 101 -18.57 -13.44 15.41
C ILE A 101 -17.82 -14.75 15.16
N TYR A 102 -17.97 -15.27 13.95
CA TYR A 102 -17.26 -16.43 13.44
C TYR A 102 -16.31 -15.97 12.35
N CYS A 103 -15.03 -16.32 12.46
CA CYS A 103 -14.00 -15.94 11.51
C CYS A 103 -13.34 -17.18 10.92
N SER A 104 -13.01 -17.11 9.63
CA SER A 104 -12.16 -18.08 8.99
C SER A 104 -10.75 -18.08 9.60
N LYS A 105 -10.00 -19.15 9.32
CA LYS A 105 -8.53 -19.11 9.46
C LYS A 105 -7.95 -18.00 8.58
N LYS A 106 -6.73 -17.59 8.91
CA LYS A 106 -5.96 -16.62 8.11
C LYS A 106 -5.82 -17.12 6.67
N LEU A 107 -6.12 -16.23 5.73
CA LEU A 107 -6.11 -16.48 4.29
C LEU A 107 -4.70 -16.24 3.73
N ASN A 108 -4.43 -16.81 2.56
CA ASN A 108 -3.12 -16.76 1.90
C ASN A 108 -2.77 -15.39 1.30
N CYS A 109 -3.76 -14.50 1.17
CA CYS A 109 -3.58 -13.14 0.66
C CYS A 109 -4.60 -12.20 1.30
N GLN A 110 -4.41 -10.90 1.07
CA GLN A 110 -5.39 -9.89 1.50
C GLN A 110 -6.68 -10.01 0.68
N ILE A 111 -7.79 -9.60 1.30
CA ILE A 111 -9.09 -9.55 0.67
C ILE A 111 -9.75 -8.18 0.84
N GLU A 112 -10.57 -7.81 -0.14
CA GLU A 112 -11.63 -6.83 0.03
C GLU A 112 -12.99 -7.54 -0.10
N VAL A 113 -13.94 -7.15 0.74
CA VAL A 113 -15.27 -7.76 0.79
C VAL A 113 -16.30 -6.63 0.79
N ASP A 114 -17.20 -6.63 -0.19
CA ASP A 114 -18.41 -5.81 -0.13
C ASP A 114 -19.15 -6.15 1.17
N LYS A 115 -19.62 -5.15 1.93
CA LYS A 115 -20.48 -5.47 3.07
C LYS A 115 -21.79 -6.07 2.55
N PHE A 116 -22.02 -7.34 2.83
CA PHE A 116 -23.29 -8.00 2.56
C PHE A 116 -23.78 -8.80 3.77
N ALA A 117 -25.05 -9.22 3.67
CA ALA A 117 -25.93 -9.74 4.71
C ALA A 117 -26.76 -8.70 5.50
N SER A 118 -28.04 -9.06 5.66
CA SER A 118 -29.20 -8.38 6.24
C SER A 118 -29.39 -6.86 5.97
N LYS A 119 -29.89 -6.50 4.78
CA LYS A 119 -30.98 -5.49 4.76
C LYS A 119 -32.19 -6.14 5.44
N LYS A 120 -32.62 -5.58 6.58
CA LYS A 120 -33.89 -5.94 7.21
C LYS A 120 -35.01 -5.52 6.27
N THR A 121 -35.63 -6.46 5.59
CA THR A 121 -36.85 -6.21 4.82
C THR A 121 -38.06 -6.55 5.70
N ILE A 122 -39.21 -5.89 5.49
CA ILE A 122 -40.45 -6.16 6.25
C ILE A 122 -40.82 -7.66 6.27
N PRO A 123 -40.70 -8.42 5.15
CA PRO A 123 -40.93 -9.87 5.16
C PRO A 123 -40.02 -10.63 6.14
N THR A 124 -38.76 -10.21 6.27
CA THR A 124 -37.79 -10.90 7.14
C THR A 124 -38.00 -10.61 8.62
N LEU A 125 -38.69 -9.51 8.94
CA LEU A 125 -39.22 -9.25 10.28
C LEU A 125 -40.43 -10.15 10.58
N ILE A 126 -41.32 -10.34 9.59
CA ILE A 126 -42.49 -11.22 9.71
C ILE A 126 -42.06 -12.68 9.89
N ASP A 127 -41.11 -13.17 9.09
CA ASP A 127 -40.57 -14.53 9.24
C ASP A 127 -39.89 -14.73 10.60
N LYS A 128 -39.18 -13.70 11.10
CA LYS A 128 -38.59 -13.72 12.44
C LYS A 128 -39.66 -13.78 13.54
N ILE A 129 -40.78 -13.05 13.39
CA ILE A 129 -41.92 -13.11 14.32
C ILE A 129 -42.60 -14.49 14.27
N LEU A 130 -42.67 -15.11 13.09
CA LEU A 130 -43.26 -16.44 12.89
C LEU A 130 -42.30 -17.60 13.19
N GLY A 131 -41.08 -17.33 13.69
CA GLY A 131 -40.07 -18.35 13.99
C GLY A 131 -39.51 -19.08 12.77
N LYS A 132 -39.72 -18.57 11.56
CA LYS A 132 -39.21 -19.13 10.31
C LYS A 132 -37.81 -18.60 10.03
N ILE A 133 -36.83 -19.50 10.04
CA ILE A 133 -35.45 -19.17 9.65
C ILE A 133 -35.32 -19.48 8.15
N ALA A 134 -35.19 -18.44 7.35
CA ALA A 134 -35.05 -18.55 5.91
C ALA A 134 -33.57 -18.64 5.49
N TYR A 135 -33.32 -19.18 4.31
CA TYR A 135 -32.04 -19.06 3.63
C TYR A 135 -32.11 -17.95 2.57
N ARG A 136 -30.98 -17.31 2.29
CA ARG A 136 -30.83 -16.29 1.25
C ARG A 136 -29.64 -16.62 0.36
N ASP A 137 -29.86 -16.56 -0.94
CA ASP A 137 -28.82 -16.78 -1.93
C ASP A 137 -28.12 -15.46 -2.30
N TYR A 138 -26.80 -15.50 -2.34
CA TYR A 138 -25.93 -14.42 -2.74
C TYR A 138 -25.08 -14.86 -3.91
N ARG A 139 -25.08 -14.07 -4.98
CA ARG A 139 -24.15 -14.24 -6.10
C ARG A 139 -22.96 -13.34 -5.88
N LEU A 140 -21.83 -13.96 -5.53
CA LEU A 140 -20.58 -13.28 -5.25
C LEU A 140 -19.62 -13.49 -6.41
N ASN A 141 -19.02 -12.40 -6.88
CA ASN A 141 -17.95 -12.45 -7.85
C ASN A 141 -16.60 -12.37 -7.13
N PHE A 142 -15.77 -13.39 -7.34
CA PHE A 142 -14.40 -13.45 -6.86
C PHE A 142 -13.48 -12.97 -7.98
N ILE A 143 -12.63 -11.99 -7.71
CA ILE A 143 -11.69 -11.44 -8.70
C ILE A 143 -10.30 -11.42 -8.11
N LYS A 144 -9.32 -12.01 -8.81
CA LYS A 144 -7.92 -11.93 -8.43
C LYS A 144 -7.36 -10.57 -8.87
N THR A 145 -6.95 -9.74 -7.91
CA THR A 145 -6.34 -8.42 -8.16
C THR A 145 -4.84 -8.41 -7.84
N LYS A 146 -4.17 -7.29 -8.15
CA LYS A 146 -2.77 -7.04 -7.77
C LYS A 146 -2.59 -6.94 -6.26
N CYS A 147 -3.62 -6.51 -5.52
CA CYS A 147 -3.60 -6.37 -4.05
C CYS A 147 -3.90 -7.70 -3.34
N GLY A 148 -4.72 -8.57 -3.95
CA GLY A 148 -5.29 -9.71 -3.25
C GLY A 148 -6.45 -10.34 -4.00
N VAL A 149 -7.54 -10.62 -3.30
CA VAL A 149 -8.79 -11.12 -3.90
C VAL A 149 -9.95 -10.20 -3.51
N SER A 150 -10.81 -9.89 -4.47
CA SER A 150 -12.01 -9.09 -4.25
C SER A 150 -13.23 -9.99 -4.23
N ILE A 151 -14.06 -9.89 -3.19
CA ILE A 151 -15.31 -10.63 -3.02
C ILE A 151 -16.45 -9.64 -3.11
N LEU A 152 -17.10 -9.59 -4.27
CA LEU A 152 -17.94 -8.48 -4.68
C LEU A 152 -19.36 -8.94 -4.99
N LEU A 153 -20.35 -8.09 -4.68
CA LEU A 153 -21.71 -8.26 -5.19
C LEU A 153 -21.74 -7.95 -6.69
N LYS A 154 -22.73 -8.50 -7.39
CA LYS A 154 -22.94 -8.26 -8.82
C LYS A 154 -23.01 -6.75 -9.12
N GLY A 155 -22.18 -6.29 -10.05
CA GLY A 155 -22.11 -4.89 -10.48
C GLY A 155 -21.04 -4.04 -9.77
N SER A 156 -20.48 -4.52 -8.66
CA SER A 156 -19.35 -3.86 -7.98
C SER A 156 -18.03 -4.07 -8.73
N LYS A 157 -17.12 -3.09 -8.66
CA LYS A 157 -15.74 -3.16 -9.19
C LYS A 157 -14.70 -3.14 -8.06
N PRO A 158 -13.56 -3.85 -8.17
CA PRO A 158 -12.49 -3.80 -7.17
C PRO A 158 -12.01 -2.37 -6.86
N ILE A 159 -11.64 -2.07 -5.61
CA ILE A 159 -10.95 -0.79 -5.26
C ILE A 159 -9.43 -0.97 -5.19
N CYS A 160 -8.91 -2.14 -5.57
CA CYS A 160 -7.48 -2.34 -5.76
C CYS A 160 -7.00 -1.53 -6.96
N GLY A 161 -6.18 -0.53 -6.71
CA GLY A 161 -5.60 0.30 -7.75
C GLY A 161 -4.15 0.64 -7.46
N CYS A 162 -3.64 1.60 -8.20
CA CYS A 162 -2.44 2.35 -7.91
C CYS A 162 -2.87 3.81 -7.69
N ASP A 163 -2.57 4.40 -6.54
CA ASP A 163 -2.89 5.81 -6.30
C ASP A 163 -1.81 6.67 -6.92
N LEU A 164 -2.08 7.04 -8.16
CA LEU A 164 -1.29 7.97 -8.94
C LEU A 164 -1.78 9.42 -8.74
N ASN A 165 -2.81 9.63 -7.92
CA ASN A 165 -3.29 10.98 -7.67
C ASN A 165 -2.16 11.78 -7.02
N ASP A 166 -2.04 13.03 -7.43
CA ASP A 166 -1.02 13.98 -6.99
C ASP A 166 0.44 13.59 -7.32
N ILE A 167 0.67 12.50 -8.08
CA ILE A 167 1.98 12.22 -8.67
C ILE A 167 2.17 13.08 -9.91
N LYS A 168 3.19 13.93 -9.88
CA LYS A 168 3.70 14.62 -11.07
C LYS A 168 4.97 13.94 -11.53
N VAL A 169 5.14 13.86 -12.85
CA VAL A 169 6.35 13.29 -13.47
C VAL A 169 6.94 14.30 -14.44
N PRO A 170 7.83 15.20 -13.98
CA PRO A 170 8.32 16.26 -14.84
C PRO A 170 9.35 15.79 -15.88
N ILE A 171 10.01 14.65 -15.66
CA ILE A 171 11.01 14.10 -16.58
C ILE A 171 10.73 12.61 -16.81
N TYR A 172 10.63 12.24 -18.07
CA TYR A 172 10.56 10.86 -18.55
C TYR A 172 11.78 10.55 -19.39
N CYS A 173 12.14 9.28 -19.48
CA CYS A 173 13.01 8.79 -20.53
C CYS A 173 12.18 7.99 -21.55
N GLU A 174 12.54 8.12 -22.82
CA GLU A 174 11.83 7.56 -23.98
C GLU A 174 12.46 6.23 -24.47
N TYR A 175 12.81 5.30 -23.56
CA TYR A 175 13.39 4.00 -23.91
C TYR A 175 12.44 2.86 -23.56
N ASN A 176 11.95 2.12 -24.58
CA ASN A 176 10.93 1.08 -24.44
C ASN A 176 9.65 1.59 -23.71
N GLY A 177 9.22 2.80 -24.07
CA GLY A 177 8.10 3.52 -23.46
C GLY A 177 8.56 4.68 -22.56
N LYS A 178 7.60 5.46 -22.05
CA LYS A 178 7.86 6.57 -21.12
C LYS A 178 8.13 6.03 -19.72
N GLN A 179 9.40 6.03 -19.31
CA GLN A 179 9.79 5.64 -17.96
C GLN A 179 10.01 6.90 -17.10
N PRO A 180 9.39 7.00 -15.92
CA PRO A 180 9.54 8.17 -15.06
C PRO A 180 10.97 8.26 -14.48
N ILE A 181 11.59 9.43 -14.64
CA ILE A 181 12.94 9.75 -14.11
C ILE A 181 12.82 10.63 -12.88
N LEU A 182 12.00 11.67 -12.97
CA LEU A 182 11.73 12.57 -11.87
C LEU A 182 10.27 12.40 -11.45
N LEU A 183 10.06 11.93 -10.24
CA LEU A 183 8.74 11.78 -9.63
C LEU A 183 8.60 12.77 -8.48
N LEU A 184 7.44 13.39 -8.37
CA LEU A 184 7.10 14.35 -7.33
C LEU A 184 5.77 13.97 -6.70
N LYS A 185 5.74 13.91 -5.37
CA LYS A 185 4.52 13.84 -4.55
C LYS A 185 4.69 14.75 -3.35
N ASN A 186 3.81 15.74 -3.18
CA ASN A 186 3.87 16.67 -2.04
C ASN A 186 5.27 17.31 -1.90
N ASN A 187 5.89 17.12 -0.73
CA ASN A 187 7.22 17.57 -0.33
C ASN A 187 8.33 16.52 -0.59
N VAL A 188 8.07 15.51 -1.42
CA VAL A 188 9.03 14.45 -1.76
C VAL A 188 9.29 14.43 -3.25
N ILE A 189 10.57 14.56 -3.63
CA ILE A 189 11.08 14.41 -4.99
C ILE A 189 11.97 13.18 -5.05
N LEU A 190 11.76 12.34 -6.06
CA LEU A 190 12.55 11.16 -6.34
C LEU A 190 13.14 11.29 -7.75
N LEU A 191 14.47 11.39 -7.83
CA LEU A 191 15.24 11.42 -9.05
C LEU A 191 15.95 10.08 -9.25
N ALA A 192 15.66 9.44 -10.37
CA ALA A 192 16.10 8.09 -10.70
C ALA A 192 17.15 8.11 -11.78
N ASP A 193 18.25 8.81 -11.52
CA ASP A 193 19.46 8.76 -12.31
C ASP A 193 20.57 9.45 -11.52
N THR A 194 21.50 8.67 -10.96
CA THR A 194 22.66 9.23 -10.25
C THR A 194 23.74 9.73 -11.21
N TYR A 195 23.68 9.36 -12.50
CA TYR A 195 24.72 9.73 -13.46
C TYR A 195 24.85 11.24 -13.60
N ASN A 196 23.73 11.96 -13.65
CA ASN A 196 23.69 13.42 -13.67
C ASN A 196 24.38 14.04 -12.45
N TRP A 197 24.33 13.37 -11.29
CA TRP A 197 25.09 13.77 -10.12
C TRP A 197 26.59 13.49 -10.25
N ILE A 198 26.96 12.37 -10.87
CA ILE A 198 28.37 11.96 -11.07
C ILE A 198 29.06 12.79 -12.16
N ASN A 199 28.39 12.99 -13.29
CA ASN A 199 28.85 13.77 -14.44
C ASN A 199 27.99 15.02 -14.57
N VAL A 200 28.40 16.06 -13.88
CA VAL A 200 27.60 17.27 -13.69
C VAL A 200 27.63 18.15 -14.94
N GLY A 201 26.47 18.38 -15.55
CA GLY A 201 26.25 19.40 -16.57
C GLY A 201 25.34 20.55 -16.12
N ASN A 202 25.08 21.49 -17.04
CA ASN A 202 24.27 22.68 -16.78
C ASN A 202 22.80 22.34 -16.45
N GLU A 203 22.28 21.26 -17.03
CA GLU A 203 20.96 20.70 -16.78
C GLU A 203 20.83 20.19 -15.35
N THR A 204 21.85 19.54 -14.81
CA THR A 204 21.88 19.10 -13.41
C THR A 204 21.88 20.30 -12.46
N GLU A 205 22.71 21.30 -12.72
CA GLU A 205 22.74 22.54 -11.95
C GLU A 205 21.37 23.24 -11.96
N THR A 206 20.76 23.37 -13.14
CA THR A 206 19.46 24.02 -13.30
C THR A 206 18.37 23.26 -12.54
N LEU A 207 18.34 21.93 -12.65
CA LEU A 207 17.37 21.10 -11.94
C LEU A 207 17.51 21.23 -10.41
N LEU A 208 18.72 21.15 -9.87
CA LEU A 208 18.94 21.25 -8.41
C LEU A 208 18.61 22.64 -7.88
N ASN A 209 18.89 23.69 -8.67
CA ASN A 209 18.47 25.05 -8.36
C ASN A 209 16.93 25.17 -8.29
N ASN A 210 16.23 24.61 -9.27
CA ASN A 210 14.77 24.61 -9.29
C ASN A 210 14.18 23.77 -8.15
N ILE A 211 14.79 22.64 -7.79
CA ILE A 211 14.38 21.81 -6.65
C ILE A 211 14.52 22.58 -5.34
N ALA A 212 15.67 23.24 -5.11
CA ALA A 212 15.90 24.01 -3.89
C ALA A 212 14.86 25.15 -3.74
N ASP A 213 14.56 25.84 -4.84
CA ASP A 213 13.58 26.92 -4.87
C ASP A 213 12.14 26.41 -4.68
N TYR A 214 11.79 25.29 -5.32
CA TYR A 214 10.48 24.65 -5.23
C TYR A 214 10.17 24.18 -3.81
N PHE A 215 11.15 23.57 -3.13
CA PHE A 215 10.98 23.17 -1.74
C PHE A 215 10.91 24.35 -0.77
N GLY A 216 11.57 25.47 -1.09
CA GLY A 216 11.68 26.61 -0.19
C GLY A 216 12.46 26.29 1.09
N GLY A 217 12.50 27.22 2.04
CA GLY A 217 13.43 27.12 3.17
C GLY A 217 14.89 27.30 2.73
N LYS A 218 15.79 27.50 3.68
CA LYS A 218 17.20 27.83 3.38
C LYS A 218 18.19 26.83 3.94
N ARG A 219 17.81 26.00 4.90
CA ARG A 219 18.70 25.04 5.56
C ARG A 219 18.57 23.68 4.87
N ILE A 220 19.62 23.25 4.18
CA ILE A 220 19.66 21.99 3.44
C ILE A 220 20.68 21.08 4.10
N LEU A 221 20.25 19.87 4.48
CA LEU A 221 21.15 18.77 4.81
C LEU A 221 21.32 17.89 3.57
N LEU A 222 22.55 17.78 3.07
CA LEU A 222 22.89 16.87 1.98
C LEU A 222 23.70 15.69 2.54
N VAL A 223 23.16 14.48 2.37
CA VAL A 223 23.79 13.24 2.82
C VAL A 223 24.18 12.37 1.63
N PHE A 224 25.40 11.86 1.65
CA PHE A 224 25.94 10.94 0.64
C PHE A 224 26.77 9.82 1.28
N GLU A 225 27.05 8.75 0.55
CA GLU A 225 27.78 7.59 1.08
C GLU A 225 29.07 7.27 0.32
N GLU A 226 28.97 7.26 -1.02
CA GLU A 226 30.05 6.85 -1.91
C GLU A 226 31.02 7.98 -2.21
N ASN A 227 32.29 7.63 -2.41
CA ASN A 227 33.27 8.62 -2.86
C ASN A 227 32.96 9.18 -4.26
N ILE A 228 32.35 8.39 -5.16
CA ILE A 228 32.06 8.84 -6.53
C ILE A 228 30.94 9.88 -6.59
N THR A 229 30.02 9.87 -5.62
CA THR A 229 28.95 10.84 -5.48
C THR A 229 29.31 11.97 -4.50
N ASN A 230 30.57 12.07 -4.07
CA ASN A 230 31.03 13.08 -3.10
C ASN A 230 30.71 14.51 -3.59
N PRO A 231 29.84 15.26 -2.90
CA PRO A 231 29.43 16.61 -3.29
C PRO A 231 30.55 17.65 -3.24
N GLU A 232 31.65 17.37 -2.53
CA GLU A 232 32.78 18.29 -2.37
C GLU A 232 33.86 18.14 -3.45
N GLU A 233 33.65 17.26 -4.44
CA GLU A 233 34.47 17.23 -5.67
C GLU A 233 34.20 18.47 -6.54
N ALA A 234 35.21 18.93 -7.29
CA ALA A 234 35.22 20.27 -7.91
C ALA A 234 33.93 20.66 -8.66
N ASP A 235 33.42 19.80 -9.56
CA ASP A 235 32.25 20.13 -10.39
C ASP A 235 30.95 20.19 -9.57
N ARG A 236 30.74 19.25 -8.64
CA ARG A 236 29.57 19.24 -7.74
C ARG A 236 29.64 20.36 -6.72
N LYS A 237 30.84 20.64 -6.20
CA LYS A 237 31.07 21.70 -5.22
C LYS A 237 30.73 23.06 -5.81
N ASN A 238 31.05 23.30 -7.08
CA ASN A 238 30.68 24.52 -7.78
C ASN A 238 29.15 24.75 -7.79
N ILE A 239 28.35 23.70 -7.99
CA ILE A 239 26.87 23.81 -7.88
C ILE A 239 26.47 24.20 -6.46
N LEU A 240 27.03 23.54 -5.45
CA LEU A 240 26.71 23.84 -4.05
C LEU A 240 27.13 25.25 -3.67
N ASP A 241 28.28 25.73 -4.14
CA ASP A 241 28.77 27.08 -3.91
C ASP A 241 27.85 28.12 -4.56
N LYS A 242 27.33 27.86 -5.77
CA LYS A 242 26.31 28.71 -6.40
C LYS A 242 25.02 28.76 -5.58
N LEU A 243 24.54 27.63 -5.06
CA LEU A 243 23.38 27.62 -4.15
C LEU A 243 23.66 28.39 -2.86
N ARG A 244 24.86 28.24 -2.28
CA ARG A 244 25.30 29.02 -1.10
C ARG A 244 25.30 30.53 -1.38
N LEU A 245 25.78 30.95 -2.54
CA LEU A 245 25.72 32.35 -2.99
C LEU A 245 24.28 32.87 -3.16
N ARG A 246 23.32 31.98 -3.44
CA ARG A 246 21.87 32.29 -3.48
C ARG A 246 21.22 32.29 -2.08
N GLY A 247 22.01 32.16 -1.02
CA GLY A 247 21.59 32.26 0.38
C GLY A 247 21.12 30.95 1.01
N TYR A 248 21.36 29.80 0.38
CA TYR A 248 21.11 28.49 1.00
C TYR A 248 22.26 28.12 1.96
N ASN A 249 21.92 27.66 3.16
CA ASN A 249 22.86 27.09 4.11
C ASN A 249 22.90 25.57 3.91
N ILE A 250 23.95 25.08 3.25
CA ILE A 250 24.09 23.66 2.89
C ILE A 250 25.11 22.98 3.79
N ASP A 251 24.63 22.10 4.67
CA ASP A 251 25.44 21.19 5.47
C ASP A 251 25.62 19.87 4.68
N VAL A 252 26.86 19.53 4.36
CA VAL A 252 27.20 18.32 3.61
C VAL A 252 27.77 17.29 4.57
N ARG A 253 27.12 16.13 4.67
CA ARG A 253 27.54 15.05 5.55
C ARG A 253 27.72 13.75 4.79
N ARG A 254 28.88 13.13 4.95
CA ARG A 254 29.03 11.71 4.61
C ARG A 254 28.32 10.87 5.67
N HIS A 255 27.50 9.91 5.26
CA HIS A 255 26.92 8.92 6.18
C HIS A 255 28.03 7.96 6.67
N ALA A 256 28.66 8.33 7.78
CA ALA A 256 29.69 7.56 8.47
C ALA A 256 29.32 7.28 9.94
N SER A 257 28.19 7.80 10.38
CA SER A 257 27.59 7.62 11.71
C SER A 257 26.10 7.93 11.63
N LYS A 258 25.32 7.46 12.61
CA LYS A 258 23.89 7.82 12.74
C LYS A 258 23.77 9.34 12.69
N ILE A 259 22.96 9.83 11.76
CA ILE A 259 22.57 11.24 11.68
C ILE A 259 21.33 11.41 12.55
N THR A 260 21.29 12.52 13.28
CA THR A 260 20.19 12.92 14.16
C THR A 260 19.91 14.40 13.94
N ASN A 261 18.84 14.93 14.54
CA ASN A 261 18.44 16.33 14.46
C ASN A 261 18.05 16.79 13.06
N PHE A 262 17.30 15.96 12.33
CA PHE A 262 16.79 16.29 11.00
C PHE A 262 15.84 17.51 11.01
N GLU A 263 15.23 17.81 12.16
CA GLU A 263 14.38 18.98 12.40
C GLU A 263 15.10 20.34 12.32
N ASP A 264 16.44 20.34 12.37
CA ASP A 264 17.25 21.56 12.23
C ASP A 264 17.35 22.05 10.78
N TYR A 265 16.77 21.30 9.84
CA TYR A 265 16.83 21.59 8.41
C TYR A 265 15.43 21.82 7.85
N ASP A 266 15.36 22.51 6.72
CA ASP A 266 14.11 22.70 5.97
C ASP A 266 14.00 21.65 4.86
N GLN A 267 15.15 21.20 4.33
CA GLN A 267 15.27 20.21 3.28
C GLN A 267 16.33 19.15 3.61
N ILE A 268 16.06 17.90 3.24
CA ILE A 268 17.01 16.79 3.29
C ILE A 268 17.20 16.24 1.89
N TRP A 269 18.45 16.16 1.43
CA TRP A 269 18.82 15.59 0.13
C TRP A 269 19.65 14.34 0.38
N LEU A 270 19.13 13.17 0.03
CA LEU A 270 19.82 11.89 0.18
C LEU A 270 20.28 11.40 -1.19
N ILE A 271 21.58 11.16 -1.32
CA ILE A 271 22.21 10.69 -2.54
C ILE A 271 22.60 9.23 -2.36
N THR A 272 21.96 8.37 -3.14
CA THR A 272 22.12 6.91 -3.13
C THR A 272 22.07 6.28 -1.72
N PRO A 273 21.06 6.57 -0.89
CA PRO A 273 21.02 6.06 0.49
C PRO A 273 20.90 4.52 0.52
N GLY A 274 21.73 3.88 1.34
CA GLY A 274 21.83 2.43 1.49
C GLY A 274 22.69 1.75 0.42
N PHE A 275 23.32 2.49 -0.48
CA PHE A 275 24.20 1.91 -1.50
C PHE A 275 25.46 1.30 -0.87
N CYS A 276 25.99 1.98 0.15
CA CYS A 276 27.06 1.51 0.98
C CYS A 276 26.58 0.59 2.10
N ASP A 277 25.35 0.04 2.10
CA ASP A 277 24.91 -0.90 3.15
C ASP A 277 25.70 -2.25 3.14
N GLU A 278 26.63 -2.45 2.19
CA GLU A 278 27.69 -3.47 2.22
C GLU A 278 29.07 -2.86 1.92
N ALA A 279 30.14 -3.46 2.47
CA ALA A 279 31.50 -2.96 2.30
C ALA A 279 32.00 -3.14 0.85
N THR A 280 31.96 -2.07 0.06
CA THR A 280 32.52 -2.01 -1.31
C THR A 280 33.82 -1.20 -1.35
N ARG A 281 34.55 -1.29 -2.48
CA ARG A 281 35.76 -0.45 -2.72
C ARG A 281 35.46 1.06 -2.66
N ASN A 282 34.22 1.47 -2.96
CA ASN A 282 33.80 2.88 -2.96
C ASN A 282 33.30 3.37 -1.59
N CYS A 283 33.07 2.45 -0.66
CA CYS A 283 32.46 2.68 0.65
C CYS A 283 33.51 2.48 1.75
N GLN A 284 34.42 3.45 1.90
CA GLN A 284 35.39 3.43 2.99
C GLN A 284 34.69 3.83 4.31
N LYS A 285 34.89 3.03 5.37
CA LYS A 285 34.25 3.20 6.69
C LYS A 285 32.72 3.07 6.65
N TYR A 286 32.29 1.91 6.16
CA TYR A 286 30.92 1.39 6.18
C TYR A 286 30.10 1.71 7.45
N LYS A 287 28.87 2.22 7.26
CA LYS A 287 27.80 2.19 8.27
C LYS A 287 26.45 1.90 7.62
N ARG A 288 25.68 1.05 8.29
CA ARG A 288 24.32 0.70 7.88
C ARG A 288 23.33 1.78 8.33
N TRP A 289 22.30 2.04 7.53
CA TRP A 289 21.15 2.83 8.00
C TRP A 289 20.42 2.12 9.14
N HIS A 290 20.29 2.83 10.26
CA HIS A 290 19.52 2.34 11.39
C HIS A 290 18.02 2.57 11.17
N ARG A 291 17.19 1.66 11.66
CA ARG A 291 15.72 1.79 11.55
C ARG A 291 15.22 3.10 12.17
N ASP A 292 15.81 3.52 13.29
CA ASP A 292 15.40 4.73 13.99
C ASP A 292 15.77 5.99 13.19
N GLU A 293 16.90 5.99 12.49
CA GLU A 293 17.32 7.07 11.59
C GLU A 293 16.35 7.21 10.40
N ILE A 294 15.96 6.09 9.78
CA ILE A 294 14.94 6.08 8.73
C ILE A 294 13.60 6.61 9.26
N ASN A 295 13.21 6.22 10.49
CA ASN A 295 11.98 6.70 11.12
C ASN A 295 12.03 8.22 11.39
N GLU A 296 13.19 8.77 11.75
CA GLU A 296 13.38 10.21 11.92
C GLU A 296 13.19 10.97 10.59
N ILE A 297 13.72 10.47 9.48
CA ILE A 297 13.46 11.03 8.13
C ILE A 297 11.97 10.98 7.79
N ILE A 298 11.32 9.84 8.04
CA ILE A 298 9.87 9.70 7.78
C ILE A 298 9.08 10.71 8.61
N LYS A 299 9.44 10.87 9.89
CA LYS A 299 8.80 11.84 10.79
C LYS A 299 9.02 13.27 10.31
N PHE A 300 10.23 13.61 9.88
CA PHE A 300 10.57 14.92 9.32
C PHE A 300 9.65 15.26 8.14
N VAL A 301 9.51 14.35 7.17
CA VAL A 301 8.64 14.55 6.00
C VAL A 301 7.18 14.68 6.40
N LYS A 302 6.70 13.84 7.32
CA LYS A 302 5.32 13.90 7.84
C LYS A 302 5.02 15.19 8.61
N ASN A 303 6.04 15.86 9.13
CA ASN A 303 5.93 17.15 9.79
C ASN A 303 6.09 18.34 8.82
N GLY A 304 6.15 18.10 7.51
CA GLY A 304 6.20 19.14 6.47
C GLY A 304 7.59 19.44 5.90
N GLY A 305 8.65 18.75 6.37
CA GLY A 305 10.00 18.91 5.83
C GLY A 305 10.15 18.34 4.42
N SER A 306 11.02 18.92 3.59
CA SER A 306 11.15 18.53 2.18
C SER A 306 12.26 17.50 1.94
N LEU A 307 12.01 16.48 1.12
CA LEU A 307 12.93 15.37 0.86
C LEU A 307 13.23 15.21 -0.63
N LEU A 308 14.50 15.36 -1.02
CA LEU A 308 15.03 14.90 -2.29
C LEU A 308 15.71 13.54 -2.10
N LEU A 309 15.29 12.54 -2.87
CA LEU A 309 15.94 11.25 -2.98
C LEU A 309 16.53 11.12 -4.38
N ILE A 310 17.86 11.02 -4.46
CA ILE A 310 18.56 10.68 -5.71
C ILE A 310 18.95 9.22 -5.59
N THR A 311 18.52 8.41 -6.55
CA THR A 311 18.83 6.98 -6.60
C THR A 311 19.42 6.60 -7.94
N ASP A 312 20.26 5.59 -7.90
CA ASP A 312 20.66 4.83 -9.07
C ASP A 312 19.87 3.52 -9.16
N SER A 313 19.77 2.99 -10.36
CA SER A 313 19.36 1.61 -10.65
C SER A 313 20.29 0.92 -11.64
N GLY A 314 21.25 1.67 -12.19
CA GLY A 314 22.17 1.28 -13.22
C GLY A 314 23.46 0.77 -12.66
N MET A 315 23.75 -0.49 -12.96
CA MET A 315 25.11 -1.02 -13.06
C MET A 315 25.99 -0.85 -11.83
N ARG A 316 25.87 -1.82 -10.93
CA ARG A 316 27.01 -2.68 -10.56
C ARG A 316 26.46 -3.88 -9.81
N LYS A 317 26.72 -5.08 -10.33
CA LYS A 317 26.58 -6.42 -9.72
C LYS A 317 25.37 -6.64 -8.81
N ALA A 318 24.54 -7.61 -9.18
CA ALA A 318 23.32 -8.12 -8.51
C ALA A 318 23.25 -8.20 -6.97
N VAL A 319 24.36 -8.03 -6.25
CA VAL A 319 24.45 -7.95 -4.78
C VAL A 319 24.21 -6.53 -4.26
N TYR A 320 24.75 -5.49 -4.90
CA TYR A 320 24.66 -4.09 -4.41
C TYR A 320 23.24 -3.51 -4.54
N GLU A 321 22.49 -4.00 -5.53
CA GLU A 321 21.15 -3.51 -5.84
C GLU A 321 20.10 -3.90 -4.79
N ARG A 322 20.28 -4.99 -4.01
CA ARG A 322 19.24 -5.43 -3.09
C ARG A 322 19.12 -4.56 -1.83
N VAL A 323 20.25 -4.05 -1.31
CA VAL A 323 20.28 -3.39 0.01
C VAL A 323 19.99 -1.89 -0.09
N GLY A 324 20.51 -1.19 -1.11
CA GLY A 324 20.14 0.21 -1.39
C GLY A 324 18.64 0.38 -1.66
N LEU A 325 18.05 -0.56 -2.41
CA LEU A 325 16.60 -0.61 -2.60
C LEU A 325 15.83 -0.83 -1.30
N GLU A 326 16.40 -1.48 -0.28
CA GLU A 326 15.74 -1.70 1.00
C GLU A 326 15.55 -0.39 1.76
N VAL A 327 16.59 0.46 1.82
CA VAL A 327 16.55 1.76 2.51
C VAL A 327 15.60 2.72 1.79
N ILE A 328 15.76 2.88 0.48
CA ILE A 328 14.91 3.75 -0.35
C ILE A 328 13.44 3.33 -0.21
N ASN A 329 13.13 2.05 -0.41
CA ASN A 329 11.75 1.58 -0.32
C ASN A 329 11.19 1.72 1.10
N LYS A 330 11.98 1.56 2.16
CA LYS A 330 11.51 1.86 3.53
C LYS A 330 11.13 3.32 3.69
N ILE A 331 11.94 4.25 3.18
CA ILE A 331 11.64 5.69 3.22
C ILE A 331 10.37 5.99 2.40
N LEU A 332 10.33 5.58 1.12
CA LEU A 332 9.17 5.77 0.23
C LEU A 332 7.87 5.21 0.83
N ARG A 333 7.94 4.03 1.45
CA ARG A 333 6.80 3.42 2.13
C ARG A 333 6.35 4.23 3.34
N GLY A 334 7.31 4.71 4.13
CA GLY A 334 7.04 5.48 5.35
C GLY A 334 6.44 6.85 5.09
N VAL A 335 6.80 7.49 3.97
CA VAL A 335 6.27 8.80 3.53
C VAL A 335 5.07 8.68 2.58
N ASP A 336 4.46 7.49 2.51
CA ASP A 336 3.24 7.24 1.74
C ASP A 336 3.38 7.52 0.22
N PHE A 337 4.59 7.31 -0.32
CA PHE A 337 4.90 7.41 -1.75
C PHE A 337 4.45 6.14 -2.51
N PRO A 338 3.63 6.21 -3.58
CA PRO A 338 2.92 5.06 -4.12
C PRO A 338 3.80 4.08 -4.91
N PHE A 339 5.09 4.33 -5.04
CA PHE A 339 6.02 3.48 -5.77
C PHE A 339 7.04 2.82 -4.85
N ASP A 340 7.40 1.59 -5.20
CA ASP A 340 8.67 0.99 -4.81
C ASP A 340 9.61 1.05 -6.02
N GLN A 341 10.89 1.35 -5.79
CA GLN A 341 11.93 1.09 -6.77
C GLN A 341 12.20 -0.41 -6.81
N ILE A 342 12.31 -0.98 -8.01
CA ILE A 342 12.67 -2.38 -8.21
C ILE A 342 14.02 -2.51 -8.91
N GLN A 343 14.67 -3.64 -8.67
CA GLN A 343 15.92 -4.00 -9.33
C GLN A 343 15.67 -4.19 -10.82
N SER A 344 16.01 -3.17 -11.58
CA SER A 344 15.97 -3.16 -13.02
C SER A 344 16.59 -1.86 -13.46
N CYS A 345 17.32 -1.94 -14.55
CA CYS A 345 17.72 -0.77 -15.28
C CYS A 345 16.75 -0.61 -16.46
N VAL A 346 16.18 0.58 -16.58
CA VAL A 346 15.52 1.08 -17.79
C VAL A 346 16.23 2.35 -18.20
N CYS A 347 16.20 2.69 -19.49
CA CYS A 347 16.85 3.90 -20.01
C CYS A 347 18.36 3.91 -19.92
N ALA A 348 18.97 3.09 -20.79
CA ALA A 348 20.39 2.76 -20.89
C ALA A 348 20.91 1.93 -19.71
N CYS A 349 21.45 0.75 -20.02
CA CYS A 349 21.91 -0.24 -19.03
C CYS A 349 23.36 -0.65 -19.25
N ARG A 350 24.08 0.17 -20.00
CA ARG A 350 25.47 -0.01 -20.39
C ARG A 350 26.15 1.35 -20.26
N GLU A 351 27.33 1.36 -19.64
CA GLU A 351 28.16 2.55 -19.54
C GLU A 351 28.35 3.17 -20.95
N GLY A 352 27.95 4.44 -21.11
CA GLY A 352 28.11 5.21 -22.34
C GLY A 352 26.89 5.27 -23.26
N GLU A 353 25.80 4.56 -22.95
CA GLU A 353 24.52 4.78 -23.62
C GLU A 353 23.80 5.94 -22.94
N ILE A 354 23.65 7.08 -23.63
CA ILE A 354 22.84 8.21 -23.15
C ILE A 354 21.52 8.20 -23.92
N GLN A 355 20.41 8.19 -23.18
CA GLN A 355 19.06 8.29 -23.74
C GLN A 355 18.51 9.69 -23.54
N LYS A 356 17.78 10.18 -24.56
CA LYS A 356 17.09 11.46 -24.45
C LYS A 356 15.87 11.35 -23.54
N SER A 357 15.69 12.36 -22.71
CA SER A 357 14.49 12.54 -21.91
C SER A 357 13.41 13.34 -22.65
N SER A 358 12.19 13.18 -22.17
CA SER A 358 11.06 14.05 -22.43
C SER A 358 10.77 14.85 -21.16
N ILE A 359 10.71 16.17 -21.30
CA ILE A 359 10.59 17.10 -20.19
C ILE A 359 9.21 17.76 -20.26
N GLU A 360 8.40 17.53 -19.24
CA GLU A 360 7.10 18.19 -19.09
C GLU A 360 7.28 19.58 -18.48
N ASN A 361 6.40 20.52 -18.82
CA ASN A 361 6.43 21.86 -18.26
C ASN A 361 6.07 21.84 -16.77
N HIS A 362 7.04 22.15 -15.91
CA HIS A 362 6.88 22.19 -14.47
C HIS A 362 7.88 23.19 -13.86
N GLU A 363 7.61 23.69 -12.65
CA GLU A 363 8.54 24.60 -11.95
C GLU A 363 9.92 23.97 -11.75
N LEU A 364 9.96 22.65 -11.49
CA LEU A 364 11.19 21.86 -11.38
C LEU A 364 12.01 21.80 -12.68
N THR A 365 11.35 21.91 -13.83
CA THR A 365 11.98 21.77 -15.16
C THR A 365 12.10 23.10 -15.90
N LYS A 366 11.82 24.21 -15.22
CA LYS A 366 11.95 25.55 -15.79
C LYS A 366 13.37 25.77 -16.31
N ASN A 367 13.48 26.23 -17.55
CA ASN A 367 14.74 26.45 -18.27
C ASN A 367 15.57 25.18 -18.55
N LEU A 368 15.01 23.98 -18.39
CA LEU A 368 15.62 22.74 -18.89
C LEU A 368 15.13 22.48 -20.32
N SER A 369 16.05 22.46 -21.28
CA SER A 369 15.77 22.05 -22.66
C SER A 369 16.05 20.57 -22.91
N GLU A 370 16.99 20.01 -22.14
CA GLU A 370 17.40 18.61 -22.23
C GLU A 370 17.84 18.13 -20.85
N PHE A 371 17.82 16.82 -20.66
CA PHE A 371 18.30 16.15 -19.45
C PHE A 371 18.76 14.75 -19.87
N ASP A 372 20.06 14.53 -19.87
CA ASP A 372 20.65 13.27 -20.32
C ASP A 372 20.38 12.18 -19.29
N VAL A 373 19.95 11.00 -19.75
CA VAL A 373 19.68 9.86 -18.86
C VAL A 373 20.58 8.69 -19.23
N ASN A 374 21.37 8.21 -18.28
CA ASN A 374 22.26 7.07 -18.51
C ASN A 374 21.75 5.79 -17.86
N ALA A 375 21.10 5.87 -16.69
CA ALA A 375 20.40 4.73 -16.12
C ALA A 375 19.26 5.18 -15.23
N ALA A 376 18.09 4.56 -15.40
CA ALA A 376 16.91 4.91 -14.63
C ALA A 376 16.27 3.75 -13.89
N GLY A 377 15.83 4.04 -12.67
CA GLY A 377 15.13 3.09 -11.83
C GLY A 377 13.76 2.75 -12.38
N VAL A 378 13.42 1.46 -12.37
CA VAL A 378 12.02 1.09 -12.58
C VAL A 378 11.27 1.32 -11.27
N PHE A 379 10.26 2.19 -11.35
CA PHE A 379 9.30 2.40 -10.27
C PHE A 379 8.07 1.56 -10.49
N ARG A 380 7.89 0.58 -9.62
CA ARG A 380 6.71 -0.27 -9.62
C ARG A 380 5.71 0.29 -8.64
N CYS A 381 4.49 0.54 -9.12
CA CYS A 381 3.44 0.98 -8.23
C CYS A 381 3.10 -0.08 -7.17
N ARG A 382 2.92 0.39 -5.93
CA ARG A 382 2.34 -0.34 -4.81
C ARG A 382 0.83 -0.36 -4.96
N TYR A 383 0.30 -1.49 -5.41
CA TYR A 383 -1.14 -1.68 -5.48
C TYR A 383 -1.73 -1.76 -4.07
N GLN A 384 -2.72 -0.91 -3.79
CA GLN A 384 -3.43 -0.89 -2.51
C GLN A 384 -4.94 -0.71 -2.76
N TYR A 385 -5.74 -1.02 -1.75
CA TYR A 385 -7.19 -0.78 -1.78
C TYR A 385 -7.50 0.69 -1.39
N TYR A 386 -8.08 1.49 -2.30
CA TYR A 386 -8.30 2.96 -2.18
C TYR A 386 -9.77 3.40 -1.98
N SER A 387 -9.99 4.68 -1.60
CA SER A 387 -11.30 5.36 -1.64
C SER A 387 -11.53 5.97 -3.03
N PRO A 388 -12.73 5.89 -3.66
CA PRO A 388 -13.04 6.58 -4.92
C PRO A 388 -13.30 8.08 -4.72
N GLU A 389 -13.27 8.62 -3.50
CA GLU A 389 -13.33 10.07 -3.28
C GLU A 389 -12.09 10.82 -3.83
N THR A 390 -11.08 10.11 -4.32
CA THR A 390 -9.97 10.69 -5.10
C THR A 390 -10.22 10.74 -6.62
N PHE A 391 -11.45 10.43 -7.07
CA PHE A 391 -11.86 10.57 -8.46
C PHE A 391 -13.14 11.41 -8.57
N THR A 392 -12.99 12.74 -8.51
CA THR A 392 -13.94 13.69 -9.06
C THR A 392 -13.21 14.77 -9.84
#